data_AF-A0A6L5E0S0-F1
#
_entry.id   AF-A0A6L5E0S0-F1
#
_cell.length_a   1.000
_cell.length_b   1.000
_cell.length_c   1.000
_cell.angle_alpha   90.00
_cell.angle_beta   90.00
_cell.angle_gamma   90.00
#
_symmetry.space_group_name_H-M   'P 1'
#
loop_
_entity.id
_entity.type
_entity.pdbx_description
1 polymer ?
#
loop_
_entity_poly.entity_id
_entity_poly.type
_entity_poly.pdbx_seq_one_letter_code
_entity_poly.pdbx_strand_id
1 'polypeptide(L)'
;MRQLILLVAVIALIACMAVEGSAQKLSVVKSSSVSIEEFPEYVIITSQNTKLLGGIGIMIDYKKSTYKPQLQKLENLLQDGDKLKVRNQTDLLNSMSKLGFEFVNAYNSSQVSNSLHEKDNVDDIFNTIEGGTGTYRVNMIFRKKNQFR
;
A
#
# COMPACT_ATOMS: atom_id res chain seq x y z
N MET A 1 23.63 -47.43 29.40
CA MET A 1 22.31 -46.93 28.97
C MET A 1 22.10 -45.43 29.23
N ARG A 2 22.29 -44.91 30.46
CA ARG A 2 22.12 -43.46 30.75
C ARG A 2 22.93 -42.51 29.86
N GLN A 3 24.19 -42.82 29.58
CA GLN A 3 25.03 -41.98 28.71
C GLN A 3 24.64 -42.01 27.23
N LEU A 4 24.07 -43.12 26.76
CA LEU A 4 23.58 -43.25 25.39
C LEU A 4 22.33 -42.37 25.17
N ILE A 5 21.43 -42.34 26.16
CA ILE A 5 20.22 -41.51 26.14
C ILE A 5 20.58 -40.01 26.13
N LEU A 6 21.60 -39.63 26.91
CA LEU A 6 22.06 -38.25 27.02
C LEU A 6 22.71 -37.78 25.70
N LEU A 7 23.48 -38.65 25.03
CA LEU A 7 24.07 -38.36 23.73
C LEU A 7 22.99 -38.16 22.65
N VAL A 8 21.98 -39.03 22.61
CA VAL A 8 20.86 -38.93 21.65
C VAL A 8 20.05 -37.66 21.88
N ALA A 9 19.81 -37.28 23.14
CA ALA A 9 19.10 -36.05 23.47
C ALA A 9 19.86 -34.79 23.03
N VAL A 10 21.19 -34.77 23.19
CA VAL A 10 22.04 -33.65 22.75
C VAL A 10 22.07 -33.55 21.22
N ILE A 11 22.16 -34.67 20.51
CA ILE A 11 22.14 -34.69 19.03
C ILE A 11 20.78 -34.19 18.51
N ALA A 12 19.68 -34.61 19.13
CA ALA A 12 18.34 -34.13 18.77
C ALA A 12 18.18 -32.62 19.02
N LEU A 13 18.73 -32.10 20.12
CA LEU A 13 18.68 -30.68 20.45
C LEU A 13 19.48 -29.83 19.43
N ILE A 14 20.67 -30.29 19.02
CA ILE A 14 21.49 -29.62 18.01
C ILE A 14 20.81 -29.65 16.63
N ALA A 15 20.15 -30.77 16.29
CA ALA A 15 19.39 -30.88 15.04
C ALA A 15 18.19 -29.90 14.99
N CYS A 16 17.54 -29.62 16.12
CA CYS A 16 16.45 -28.65 16.19
C CYS A 16 16.92 -27.19 16.04
N MET A 17 18.16 -26.86 16.41
CA MET A 17 18.70 -25.50 16.27
C MET A 17 19.19 -25.20 14.85
N ALA A 18 19.35 -26.21 13.99
CA ALA A 18 19.72 -26.05 12.59
C ALA A 18 18.55 -25.69 11.67
N VAL A 19 17.33 -25.55 12.21
CA VAL A 19 16.18 -25.00 11.47
C VAL A 19 16.31 -23.48 11.46
N GLU A 20 17.30 -23.01 10.72
CA GLU A 20 17.41 -21.59 10.38
C GLU A 20 16.12 -21.18 9.68
N GLY A 21 15.44 -20.22 10.29
CA GLY A 21 14.14 -19.73 9.86
C GLY A 21 14.14 -19.43 8.37
N SER A 22 13.40 -20.23 7.61
CA SER A 22 13.05 -19.91 6.24
C SER A 22 12.23 -18.63 6.28
N ALA A 23 12.90 -17.49 6.12
CA ALA A 23 12.26 -16.23 5.79
C ALA A 23 11.50 -16.48 4.49
N GLN A 24 10.19 -16.67 4.60
CA GLN A 24 9.30 -16.89 3.46
C GLN A 24 9.49 -15.71 2.51
N LYS A 25 10.21 -15.91 1.41
CA LYS A 25 10.21 -14.96 0.30
C LYS A 25 8.81 -14.98 -0.28
N LEU A 26 8.05 -13.93 0.01
CA LEU A 26 6.71 -13.70 -0.50
C LEU A 26 6.79 -13.61 -2.03
N SER A 27 6.60 -14.75 -2.70
CA SER A 27 6.51 -14.81 -4.16
C SER A 27 5.13 -14.31 -4.58
N VAL A 28 5.09 -13.10 -5.14
CA VAL A 28 3.87 -12.52 -5.71
C VAL A 28 3.66 -13.15 -7.09
N VAL A 29 2.94 -14.26 -7.11
CA VAL A 29 2.51 -14.93 -8.33
C VAL A 29 1.24 -14.25 -8.84
N LYS A 30 1.39 -13.55 -9.97
CA LYS A 30 0.39 -12.98 -10.92
C LYS A 30 0.60 -11.49 -11.14
N SER A 31 1.62 -11.18 -11.94
CA SER A 31 1.70 -9.90 -12.65
C SER A 31 0.54 -9.85 -13.64
N SER A 32 -0.54 -9.17 -13.26
CA SER A 32 -1.44 -8.61 -14.26
C SER A 32 -0.58 -7.63 -15.06
N SER A 33 -0.18 -8.00 -16.29
CA SER A 33 0.77 -7.18 -17.04
C SER A 33 0.08 -5.86 -17.42
N VAL A 34 0.46 -4.82 -16.70
CA VAL A 34 0.21 -3.45 -17.10
C VAL A 34 1.59 -2.82 -17.27
N SER A 35 1.85 -2.31 -18.47
CA SER A 35 3.10 -1.64 -18.81
C SER A 35 3.08 -0.26 -18.15
N ILE A 36 4.05 0.00 -17.28
CA ILE A 36 4.19 1.28 -16.55
C ILE A 36 4.44 2.44 -17.53
N GLU A 37 4.99 2.12 -18.70
CA GLU A 37 5.27 3.05 -19.80
C GLU A 37 3.99 3.70 -20.34
N GLU A 38 2.86 2.98 -20.35
CA GLU A 38 1.57 3.45 -20.86
C GLU A 38 0.84 4.43 -19.93
N PHE A 39 1.28 4.54 -18.67
CA PHE A 39 0.66 5.43 -17.68
C PHE A 39 1.16 6.87 -17.76
N PRO A 40 0.41 7.86 -17.23
CA PRO A 40 0.92 9.21 -17.01
C PRO A 40 2.05 9.23 -15.96
N GLU A 41 2.83 10.31 -15.93
CA GLU A 41 3.89 10.49 -14.92
C GLU A 41 3.32 10.49 -13.49
N TYR A 42 2.12 11.05 -13.31
CA TYR A 42 1.43 11.14 -12.02
C TYR A 42 0.04 10.51 -12.10
N VAL A 43 -0.33 9.79 -11.04
CA VAL A 43 -1.68 9.25 -10.81
C VAL A 43 -2.16 9.72 -9.45
N ILE A 44 -3.36 10.28 -9.41
CA ILE A 44 -4.04 10.67 -8.16
C ILE A 44 -5.08 9.60 -7.87
N ILE A 45 -5.00 9.03 -6.66
CA ILE A 45 -5.92 8.00 -6.19
C ILE A 45 -6.60 8.50 -4.93
N THR A 46 -7.93 8.52 -4.94
CA THR A 46 -8.72 8.78 -3.74
C THR A 46 -9.00 7.46 -3.03
N SER A 47 -8.54 7.35 -1.79
CA SER A 47 -8.88 6.26 -0.87
C SER A 47 -9.98 6.72 0.08
N GLN A 48 -11.02 5.91 0.25
CA GLN A 48 -12.12 6.18 1.18
C GLN A 48 -12.34 4.98 2.11
N ASN A 49 -12.49 5.18 3.41
CA ASN A 49 -12.93 4.07 4.27
C ASN A 49 -14.36 3.62 3.92
N THR A 50 -14.62 2.31 3.93
CA THR A 50 -15.95 1.77 3.71
C THR A 50 -16.50 1.18 5.00
N LYS A 51 -17.77 1.46 5.30
CA LYS A 51 -18.44 0.98 6.52
C LYS A 51 -18.82 -0.51 6.45
N LEU A 52 -18.78 -1.13 5.26
CA LEU A 52 -19.50 -2.40 5.05
C LEU A 52 -18.70 -3.66 5.39
N LEU A 53 -17.38 -3.73 5.18
CA LEU A 53 -16.59 -4.97 5.44
C LEU A 53 -15.08 -4.73 5.71
N GLY A 54 -14.69 -3.58 6.27
CA GLY A 54 -13.29 -3.33 6.65
C GLY A 54 -12.31 -3.08 5.49
N GLY A 55 -12.83 -2.64 4.34
CA GLY A 55 -12.05 -2.28 3.15
C GLY A 55 -11.97 -0.77 2.89
N ILE A 56 -11.16 -0.38 1.91
CA ILE A 56 -11.16 0.96 1.34
C ILE A 56 -11.78 0.96 -0.07
N GLY A 57 -12.59 1.99 -0.36
CA GLY A 57 -12.95 2.37 -1.71
C GLY A 57 -11.78 3.07 -2.37
N ILE A 58 -11.54 2.76 -3.63
CA ILE A 58 -10.45 3.30 -4.45
C ILE A 58 -11.09 3.98 -5.65
N MET A 59 -10.77 5.24 -5.89
CA MET A 59 -11.29 5.98 -7.04
C MET A 59 -10.15 6.71 -7.74
N ILE A 60 -10.15 6.70 -9.07
CA ILE A 60 -9.22 7.41 -9.94
C ILE A 60 -10.07 8.24 -10.90
N ASP A 61 -9.87 9.55 -10.94
CA ASP A 61 -10.58 10.36 -11.93
C ASP A 61 -9.92 10.22 -13.31
N TYR A 62 -10.64 9.62 -14.24
CA TYR A 62 -10.19 9.38 -15.61
C TYR A 62 -11.20 9.80 -16.68
N LYS A 63 -12.36 10.36 -16.32
CA LYS A 63 -13.45 10.58 -17.28
C LYS A 63 -13.07 11.52 -18.43
N LYS A 64 -12.21 12.51 -18.15
CA LYS A 64 -11.72 13.51 -19.11
C LYS A 64 -10.22 13.38 -19.40
N SER A 65 -9.60 12.26 -19.03
CA SER A 65 -8.18 12.02 -19.24
C SER A 65 -7.90 11.38 -20.60
N THR A 66 -6.80 11.76 -21.26
CA THR A 66 -6.27 11.05 -22.43
C THR A 66 -5.79 9.63 -22.07
N TYR A 67 -5.45 9.39 -20.81
CA TYR A 67 -5.05 8.09 -20.26
C TYR A 67 -6.23 7.26 -19.72
N LYS A 68 -7.46 7.57 -20.16
CA LYS A 68 -8.68 6.94 -19.63
C LYS A 68 -8.62 5.41 -19.61
N PRO A 69 -8.26 4.71 -20.70
CA PRO A 69 -8.22 3.25 -20.69
C PRO A 69 -7.26 2.67 -19.65
N GLN A 70 -6.08 3.28 -19.51
CA GLN A 70 -5.03 2.83 -18.59
C GLN A 70 -5.44 3.08 -17.13
N LEU A 71 -5.96 4.27 -16.84
CA LEU A 71 -6.42 4.63 -15.50
C LEU A 71 -7.63 3.80 -15.05
N GLN A 72 -8.56 3.51 -15.98
CA GLN A 72 -9.68 2.60 -15.70
C GLN A 72 -9.19 1.17 -15.44
N LYS A 73 -8.23 0.67 -16.22
CA LYS A 73 -7.61 -0.65 -15.99
C LYS A 73 -6.92 -0.72 -14.62
N LEU A 74 -6.24 0.36 -14.22
CA LEU A 74 -5.60 0.46 -12.91
C LEU A 74 -6.62 0.47 -11.77
N GLU A 75 -7.68 1.28 -11.86
CA GLU A 75 -8.75 1.30 -10.86
C GLU A 75 -9.36 -0.09 -10.68
N ASN A 76 -9.73 -0.75 -11.78
CA ASN A 76 -10.26 -2.11 -11.76
C ASN A 76 -9.28 -3.09 -11.13
N LEU A 77 -7.99 -3.00 -11.46
CA LEU A 77 -6.95 -3.88 -10.93
C LEU A 77 -6.76 -3.71 -9.41
N LEU A 78 -6.86 -2.47 -8.91
CA LEU A 78 -6.72 -2.17 -7.48
C LEU A 78 -7.96 -2.56 -6.69
N GLN A 79 -9.16 -2.42 -7.26
CA GLN A 79 -10.43 -2.84 -6.64
C GLN A 79 -10.66 -4.36 -6.69
N ASP A 80 -10.02 -5.06 -7.63
CA ASP A 80 -10.17 -6.49 -7.81
C ASP A 80 -9.54 -7.29 -6.64
N GLY A 81 -10.43 -7.87 -5.83
CA GLY A 81 -10.09 -8.69 -4.66
C GLY A 81 -9.41 -10.02 -4.97
N ASP A 82 -9.33 -10.45 -6.23
CA ASP A 82 -8.60 -11.65 -6.64
C ASP A 82 -7.23 -11.34 -7.23
N LYS A 83 -6.98 -10.08 -7.59
CA LYS A 83 -5.70 -9.63 -8.16
C LYS A 83 -4.81 -8.99 -7.10
N LEU A 84 -4.92 -7.67 -6.89
CA LEU A 84 -4.03 -6.93 -5.99
C LEU A 84 -4.51 -6.91 -4.54
N LYS A 85 -5.78 -7.29 -4.28
CA LYS A 85 -6.31 -7.44 -2.91
C LYS A 85 -6.11 -6.20 -2.04
N VAL A 86 -6.33 -5.00 -2.60
CA VAL A 86 -6.15 -3.76 -1.84
C VAL A 86 -7.30 -3.60 -0.84
N ARG A 87 -7.02 -3.82 0.45
CA ARG A 87 -8.02 -3.73 1.53
C ARG A 87 -7.83 -2.49 2.38
N ASN A 88 -6.61 -1.95 2.43
CA ASN A 88 -6.27 -0.76 3.22
C ASN A 88 -5.24 0.12 2.48
N GLN A 89 -4.90 1.27 3.06
CA GLN A 89 -3.94 2.20 2.48
C GLN A 89 -2.52 1.62 2.37
N THR A 90 -2.11 0.76 3.31
CA THR A 90 -0.83 0.05 3.25
C THR A 90 -0.76 -0.87 2.04
N ASP A 91 -1.83 -1.61 1.75
CA ASP A 91 -1.90 -2.47 0.56
C ASP A 91 -1.86 -1.64 -0.72
N LEU A 92 -2.50 -0.46 -0.73
CA LEU A 92 -2.49 0.46 -1.87
C LEU A 92 -1.06 0.96 -2.14
N LEU A 93 -0.37 1.44 -1.11
CA LEU A 93 1.04 1.90 -1.22
C LEU A 93 1.95 0.79 -1.76
N ASN A 94 1.83 -0.43 -1.22
CA ASN A 94 2.64 -1.56 -1.64
C ASN A 94 2.30 -2.01 -3.08
N SER A 95 1.02 -2.02 -3.44
CA SER A 95 0.55 -2.37 -4.78
C SER A 95 1.05 -1.38 -5.82
N MET A 96 0.91 -0.08 -5.56
CA MET A 96 1.44 0.97 -6.44
C MET A 96 2.97 0.90 -6.55
N SER A 97 3.67 0.60 -5.46
CA SER A 97 5.12 0.36 -5.50
C SER A 97 5.52 -0.81 -6.39
N LYS A 98 4.78 -1.93 -6.33
CA LYS A 98 4.98 -3.09 -7.21
C LYS A 98 4.69 -2.77 -8.68
N LEU A 99 3.72 -1.89 -8.93
CA LEU A 99 3.38 -1.40 -10.27
C LEU A 99 4.36 -0.36 -10.82
N GLY A 100 5.39 0.03 -10.07
CA GLY A 100 6.43 0.94 -10.52
C GLY A 100 6.18 2.41 -10.20
N PHE A 101 5.24 2.71 -9.30
CA PHE A 101 5.01 4.05 -8.79
C PHE A 101 5.64 4.26 -7.41
N GLU A 102 5.92 5.50 -7.05
CA GLU A 102 6.33 5.95 -5.73
C GLU A 102 5.29 6.93 -5.18
N PHE A 103 5.05 6.87 -3.87
CA PHE A 103 4.15 7.81 -3.21
C PHE A 103 4.84 9.17 -3.08
N VAL A 104 4.11 10.24 -3.41
CA VAL A 104 4.57 11.62 -3.27
C VAL A 104 3.74 12.30 -2.18
N ASN A 105 4.41 12.74 -1.11
CA ASN A 105 3.79 13.62 -0.13
C ASN A 105 3.73 15.05 -0.70
N ALA A 106 2.65 15.37 -1.40
CA ALA A 106 2.45 16.69 -1.99
C ALA A 106 1.90 17.74 -1.01
N TYR A 107 1.47 17.32 0.18
CA TYR A 107 0.84 18.19 1.17
C TYR A 107 1.67 18.15 2.45
N ASN A 108 2.84 18.79 2.41
CA ASN A 108 3.66 18.99 3.60
C ASN A 108 3.01 20.05 4.49
N SER A 109 2.38 19.62 5.59
CA SER A 109 1.89 20.49 6.69
C SER A 109 3.00 21.32 7.34
N SER A 110 4.28 21.01 7.09
CA SER A 110 5.44 21.78 7.52
C SER A 110 5.65 23.12 6.79
N GLN A 111 4.84 23.46 5.77
CA GLN A 111 4.79 24.83 5.23
C GLN A 111 3.59 25.66 5.74
N VAL A 112 2.68 25.05 6.53
CA VAL A 112 1.53 25.75 7.12
C VAL A 112 1.79 26.15 8.59
N SER A 113 2.88 25.70 9.20
CA SER A 113 3.14 25.86 10.64
C SER A 113 3.88 27.15 11.04
N ASN A 114 3.96 28.17 10.19
CA ASN A 114 4.49 29.49 10.61
C ASN A 114 3.40 30.54 10.88
N SER A 115 2.11 30.18 10.80
CA SER A 115 1.04 31.18 10.94
C SER A 115 -0.23 30.70 11.61
N LEU A 116 -0.19 29.76 12.56
CA LEU A 116 -1.36 29.46 13.40
C LEU A 116 -0.91 29.04 14.81
N HIS A 117 -0.72 30.06 15.64
CA HIS A 117 -0.99 29.94 17.06
C HIS A 117 -2.48 29.57 17.21
N GLU A 118 -2.80 28.32 17.55
CA GLU A 118 -3.82 28.04 18.56
C GLU A 118 -3.77 26.57 18.98
N LYS A 119 -3.78 26.38 20.30
CA LYS A 119 -4.05 25.12 20.96
C LYS A 119 -5.45 24.67 20.55
N ASP A 120 -5.53 23.46 19.99
CA ASP A 120 -6.53 22.41 20.24
C ASP A 120 -6.83 21.66 18.94
N ASN A 121 -6.69 20.32 19.02
CA ASN A 121 -6.89 19.31 17.97
C ASN A 121 -5.70 19.07 17.02
N VAL A 122 -4.84 18.14 17.43
CA VAL A 122 -3.69 17.62 16.66
C VAL A 122 -4.11 16.47 15.71
N ASP A 123 -5.41 16.31 15.44
CA ASP A 123 -5.93 15.17 14.68
C ASP A 123 -6.13 15.43 13.17
N ASP A 124 -5.98 16.68 12.71
CA ASP A 124 -6.21 17.08 11.29
C ASP A 124 -4.93 17.21 10.46
N ILE A 125 -3.92 16.37 10.74
CA ILE A 125 -2.62 16.40 10.02
C ILE A 125 -2.65 15.59 8.71
N PHE A 126 -3.68 14.78 8.50
CA PHE A 126 -3.91 14.12 7.21
C PHE A 126 -5.04 14.85 6.48
N ASN A 127 -4.94 14.93 5.15
CA ASN A 127 -5.92 15.55 4.26
C ASN A 127 -7.29 14.84 4.30
N THR A 128 -7.98 14.97 5.41
CA THR A 128 -9.34 14.53 5.65
C THR A 128 -10.25 15.55 5.01
N ILE A 129 -10.88 15.21 3.89
CA ILE A 129 -12.12 15.91 3.55
C ILE A 129 -13.17 15.25 4.42
N GLU A 130 -13.56 15.90 5.52
CA GLU A 130 -14.63 15.46 6.41
C GLU A 130 -15.94 15.35 5.61
N GLY A 131 -16.18 14.17 5.06
CA GLY A 131 -17.50 13.79 4.58
C GLY A 131 -18.28 13.28 5.79
N GLY A 132 -19.10 14.15 6.39
CA GLY A 132 -20.10 13.90 7.45
C GLY A 132 -20.07 12.54 8.17
N THR A 133 -19.96 12.60 9.51
CA THR A 133 -20.09 11.48 10.47
C THR A 133 -19.62 10.10 9.94
N GLY A 134 -18.30 9.94 9.86
CA GLY A 134 -17.63 8.64 9.78
C GLY A 134 -17.11 8.21 8.41
N THR A 135 -17.04 9.12 7.42
CA THR A 135 -16.39 8.85 6.14
C THR A 135 -15.14 9.71 5.98
N TYR A 136 -13.99 9.04 5.93
CA TYR A 136 -12.66 9.60 5.75
C TYR A 136 -12.19 9.36 4.31
N ARG A 137 -11.81 10.43 3.62
CA ARG A 137 -11.31 10.42 2.24
C ARG A 137 -9.92 11.02 2.19
N VAL A 138 -9.00 10.36 1.49
CA VAL A 138 -7.62 10.83 1.27
C VAL A 138 -7.28 10.80 -0.20
N ASN A 139 -6.78 11.92 -0.70
CA ASN A 139 -6.14 11.97 -2.01
C ASN A 139 -4.66 11.64 -1.88
N MET A 140 -4.23 10.57 -2.53
CA MET A 140 -2.86 10.09 -2.55
C MET A 140 -2.27 10.29 -3.95
N ILE A 141 -1.06 10.85 -4.01
CA ILE A 141 -0.38 11.11 -5.28
C ILE A 141 0.72 10.07 -5.48
N PHE A 142 0.74 9.47 -6.66
CA PHE A 142 1.73 8.48 -7.07
C PHE A 142 2.45 8.99 -8.31
N ARG A 143 3.79 8.97 -8.29
CA ARG A 143 4.64 9.31 -9.44
C ARG A 143 5.31 8.05 -9.97
N LYS A 144 5.61 7.96 -11.26
CA LYS A 144 6.48 6.89 -11.77
C LYS A 144 7.84 6.91 -11.05
N LYS A 145 8.36 5.74 -10.66
CA LYS A 145 9.74 5.63 -10.15
C LYS A 145 10.72 6.10 -11.20
N ASN A 146 11.86 6.66 -10.77
CA ASN A 146 12.87 7.23 -11.67
C ASN A 146 13.33 6.31 -12.79
N GLN A 147 13.34 5.00 -12.59
CA GLN A 147 13.71 4.02 -13.62
C GLN A 147 12.70 3.88 -14.78
N PHE A 148 11.51 4.48 -14.67
CA PHE A 148 10.43 4.44 -15.66
C PHE A 148 10.05 5.84 -16.19
N ARG A 149 10.88 6.84 -15.89
CA ARG A 149 10.77 8.22 -16.37
C ARG A 149 11.73 8.40 -17.54
#